data_AF-A0A6B3FQI5-F1
#
_entry.id   AF-A0A6B3FQI5-F1
#
_cell.length_a   1.000
_cell.length_b   1.000
_cell.length_c   1.000
_cell.angle_alpha   90.00
_cell.angle_beta   90.00
_cell.angle_gamma   90.00
#
_symmetry.space_group_name_H-M   'P 1'
#
loop_
_entity.id
_entity.type
_entity.pdbx_description
1 polymer ?
#
loop_
_entity_poly.entity_id
_entity_poly.type
_entity_poly.pdbx_seq_one_letter_code
_entity_poly.pdbx_strand_id
1 'polypeptide(L)'
;MSAPVQPPEARVASEHPEAAGYRAGRTLPLRVEAMRQLRRRRTLLMGGVLTALPFILIIAFAIGGTPDGEDGGGGRGGGSRINLMDVATESAANFAATSLFVSAGFLLVIPVALFCGDTVASEASWSSLRYLLAAPVPRVRLLWSKLVVALGFSLAAMVLLPVVALAAGTAAYGWGPLKLPTGGALSAGDTVPRLALV
;
A
#
# COMPACT_ATOMS: atom_id res chain seq x y z
N MET A 1 52.60 -61.80 25.18
CA MET A 1 51.13 -61.61 25.22
C MET A 1 50.86 -60.21 24.70
N SER A 2 50.78 -60.05 23.38
CA SER A 2 50.73 -58.75 22.70
C SER A 2 49.32 -58.55 22.16
N ALA A 3 48.66 -57.47 22.59
CA ALA A 3 47.32 -57.11 22.13
C ALA A 3 47.36 -56.67 20.65
N PRO A 4 46.33 -56.97 19.84
CA PRO A 4 46.26 -56.50 18.47
C PRO A 4 45.91 -55.00 18.43
N VAL A 5 46.66 -54.26 17.62
CA VAL A 5 46.40 -52.86 17.27
C VAL A 5 45.15 -52.80 16.38
N GLN A 6 44.11 -52.10 16.84
CA GLN A 6 42.94 -51.78 16.00
C GLN A 6 43.32 -50.67 14.99
N PRO A 7 42.96 -50.81 13.71
CA PRO A 7 43.14 -49.73 12.75
C PRO A 7 42.17 -48.57 13.04
N PRO A 8 42.52 -47.32 12.69
CA PRO A 8 41.66 -46.17 12.91
C PRO A 8 40.38 -46.30 12.08
N GLU A 9 39.22 -46.30 12.74
CA GLU A 9 37.92 -46.16 12.10
C GLU A 9 37.93 -44.90 11.23
N ALA A 10 37.82 -45.11 9.92
CA ALA A 10 37.61 -44.03 8.98
C ALA A 10 36.36 -43.26 9.41
N ARG A 11 36.54 -41.97 9.73
CA ARG A 11 35.42 -41.05 10.01
C ARG A 11 34.47 -41.13 8.82
N VAL A 12 33.31 -41.73 9.03
CA VAL A 12 32.20 -41.64 8.09
C VAL A 12 31.85 -40.17 8.00
N ALA A 13 32.30 -39.51 6.94
CA ALA A 13 31.80 -38.20 6.56
C ALA A 13 30.30 -38.38 6.37
N SER A 14 29.50 -37.84 7.29
CA SER A 14 28.06 -37.75 7.15
C SER A 14 27.76 -36.76 6.02
N GLU A 15 27.88 -37.22 4.78
CA GLU A 15 27.25 -36.58 3.64
C GLU A 15 25.73 -36.69 3.87
N HIS A 16 25.15 -35.67 4.49
CA HIS A 16 23.70 -35.52 4.49
C HIS A 16 23.26 -35.36 3.04
N PRO A 17 22.50 -36.30 2.46
CA PRO A 17 22.03 -36.15 1.11
C PRO A 17 21.00 -35.01 1.09
N GLU A 18 21.41 -33.83 0.61
CA GLU A 18 20.47 -32.81 0.18
C GLU A 18 19.54 -33.47 -0.85
N ALA A 19 18.24 -33.55 -0.53
CA ALA A 19 17.26 -34.25 -1.35
C ALA A 19 17.35 -33.79 -2.82
N ALA A 20 17.77 -34.72 -3.69
CA ALA A 20 17.94 -34.48 -5.11
C ALA A 20 16.61 -34.00 -5.72
N GLY A 21 16.55 -32.71 -6.08
CA GLY A 21 15.37 -32.09 -6.69
C GLY A 21 14.85 -30.82 -6.01
N TYR A 22 15.36 -30.44 -4.83
CA TYR A 22 15.00 -29.16 -4.20
C TYR A 22 15.59 -27.96 -4.95
N ARG A 23 14.88 -27.49 -5.98
CA ARG A 23 15.17 -26.22 -6.64
C ARG A 23 14.52 -25.09 -5.85
N ALA A 24 15.24 -24.57 -4.86
CA ALA A 24 14.82 -23.40 -4.07
C ALA A 24 14.34 -22.23 -4.94
N GLY A 25 14.77 -22.10 -6.20
CA GLY A 25 14.37 -21.02 -7.12
C GLY A 25 12.93 -21.08 -7.66
N ARG A 26 12.21 -22.21 -7.59
CA ARG A 26 10.84 -22.34 -8.15
C ARG A 26 9.72 -22.40 -7.10
N THR A 27 10.05 -22.37 -5.81
CA THR A 27 9.10 -22.70 -4.74
C THR A 27 8.42 -21.49 -4.08
N LEU A 28 8.77 -20.26 -4.45
CA LEU A 28 8.16 -19.04 -3.90
C LEU A 28 7.69 -18.10 -5.02
N PRO A 29 6.62 -18.43 -5.75
CA PRO A 29 6.07 -17.52 -6.73
C PRO A 29 5.49 -16.29 -6.01
N LEU A 30 6.00 -15.11 -6.34
CA LEU A 30 5.50 -13.79 -5.87
C LEU A 30 3.96 -13.69 -5.92
N ARG A 31 3.34 -14.38 -6.88
CA ARG A 31 1.89 -14.49 -7.05
C ARG A 31 1.17 -15.06 -5.83
N VAL A 32 1.72 -16.09 -5.19
CA VAL A 32 1.09 -16.74 -4.03
C VAL A 32 1.16 -15.83 -2.81
N GLU A 33 2.29 -15.16 -2.60
CA GLU A 33 2.43 -14.19 -1.50
C GLU A 33 1.53 -12.98 -1.71
N ALA A 34 1.45 -12.46 -2.94
CA ALA A 34 0.51 -11.41 -3.31
C ALA A 34 -0.94 -11.83 -3.10
N MET A 35 -1.35 -13.02 -3.54
CA MET A 35 -2.71 -13.52 -3.30
C MET A 35 -3.01 -13.65 -1.80
N ARG A 36 -2.00 -14.06 -1.01
CA ARG A 36 -2.11 -14.20 0.44
C ARG A 36 -2.25 -12.85 1.14
N GLN A 37 -1.54 -11.82 0.68
CA GLN A 37 -1.67 -10.46 1.19
C GLN A 37 -3.00 -9.81 0.75
N LEU A 38 -3.46 -10.03 -0.49
CA LEU A 38 -4.76 -9.55 -0.99
C LEU A 38 -5.92 -10.08 -0.14
N ARG A 39 -5.91 -11.37 0.22
CA ARG A 39 -6.99 -12.00 0.99
C ARG A 39 -6.98 -11.65 2.48
N ARG A 40 -5.99 -10.90 2.97
CA ARG A 40 -6.00 -10.44 4.38
C ARG A 40 -7.08 -9.39 4.57
N ARG A 41 -7.83 -9.52 5.68
CA ARG A 41 -8.86 -8.55 6.08
C ARG A 41 -8.30 -7.12 6.14
N ARG A 42 -7.07 -6.93 6.64
CA ARG A 42 -6.41 -5.61 6.72
C ARG A 42 -6.27 -4.93 5.35
N THR A 43 -5.87 -5.69 4.32
CA THR A 43 -5.73 -5.19 2.95
C THR A 43 -7.07 -4.83 2.33
N LEU A 44 -8.06 -5.70 2.52
CA LEU A 44 -9.44 -5.46 2.06
C LEU A 44 -10.06 -4.23 2.73
N LEU A 45 -9.85 -4.06 4.04
CA LEU A 45 -10.31 -2.90 4.78
C LEU A 45 -9.68 -1.62 4.26
N MET A 46 -8.36 -1.58 4.04
CA MET A 46 -7.70 -0.39 3.49
C MET A 46 -8.15 -0.09 2.07
N GLY A 47 -8.25 -1.10 1.19
CA GLY A 47 -8.81 -0.90 -0.15
C GLY A 47 -10.25 -0.38 -0.11
N GLY A 48 -11.06 -0.90 0.82
CA GLY A 48 -12.42 -0.43 1.07
C GLY A 48 -12.47 1.03 1.53
N VAL A 49 -11.64 1.43 2.50
CA VAL A 49 -11.55 2.81 3.00
C VAL A 49 -11.12 3.77 1.89
N LEU A 50 -10.06 3.43 1.15
CA LEU A 50 -9.57 4.23 0.02
C LEU A 50 -10.64 4.39 -1.07
N THR A 51 -11.41 3.34 -1.33
CA THR A 51 -12.50 3.36 -2.32
C THR A 51 -13.70 4.15 -1.80
N ALA A 52 -14.06 4.01 -0.53
CA ALA A 52 -15.22 4.68 0.07
C ALA A 52 -15.02 6.20 0.20
N LEU A 53 -13.78 6.65 0.43
CA LEU A 53 -13.47 8.05 0.71
C LEU A 53 -13.97 9.02 -0.39
N PRO A 54 -13.71 8.82 -1.70
CA PRO A 54 -14.29 9.67 -2.74
C PRO A 54 -15.83 9.74 -2.71
N PHE A 55 -16.52 8.64 -2.43
CA PHE A 55 -17.99 8.65 -2.33
C PHE A 55 -18.46 9.43 -1.10
N ILE A 56 -17.76 9.30 0.03
CA ILE A 56 -18.04 10.09 1.23
C ILE A 56 -17.88 11.58 0.94
N LEU A 57 -16.84 11.97 0.20
CA LEU A 57 -16.63 13.37 -0.20
C LEU A 57 -17.74 13.89 -1.12
N ILE A 58 -18.21 13.08 -2.08
CA ILE A 58 -19.36 13.43 -2.93
C ILE A 58 -20.61 13.67 -2.07
N ILE A 59 -20.90 12.77 -1.13
CA ILE A 59 -22.05 12.89 -0.23
C ILE A 59 -21.90 14.13 0.67
N ALA A 60 -20.70 14.35 1.22
CA ALA A 60 -20.42 15.50 2.06
C ALA A 60 -20.62 16.84 1.32
N PHE A 61 -20.18 16.93 0.06
CA PHE A 61 -20.41 18.12 -0.78
C PHE A 61 -21.88 18.28 -1.19
N ALA A 62 -22.60 17.18 -1.42
CA ALA A 62 -24.03 17.22 -1.71
C ALA A 62 -24.87 17.71 -0.51
N ILE A 63 -24.46 17.39 0.72
CA ILE A 63 -25.16 17.77 1.95
C ILE A 63 -24.69 19.14 2.48
N GLY A 64 -23.40 19.46 2.37
CA GLY A 64 -22.75 20.63 2.97
C GLY A 64 -23.03 21.99 2.31
N GLY A 65 -24.06 22.09 1.46
CA GLY A 65 -24.43 23.30 0.73
C GLY A 65 -24.95 24.49 1.57
N THR A 66 -24.80 24.47 2.90
CA THR A 66 -25.17 25.60 3.78
C THR A 66 -24.14 25.73 4.91
N PRO A 67 -23.26 26.74 4.89
CA PRO A 67 -22.45 27.05 6.05
C PRO A 67 -23.29 27.90 7.00
N ASP A 68 -24.01 27.26 7.92
CA ASP A 68 -24.50 27.93 9.12
C ASP A 68 -23.94 27.23 10.36
N GLY A 69 -23.20 28.00 11.16
CA GLY A 69 -23.13 27.87 12.61
C GLY A 69 -22.36 26.69 13.20
N GLU A 70 -21.21 27.01 13.81
CA GLU A 70 -20.88 26.63 15.20
C GLU A 70 -21.30 25.23 15.68
N ASP A 71 -20.34 24.31 15.81
CA ASP A 71 -19.89 23.77 17.11
C ASP A 71 -19.06 22.49 16.96
N GLY A 72 -17.87 22.47 17.56
CA GLY A 72 -17.17 21.20 17.84
C GLY A 72 -15.65 21.13 17.56
N GLY A 73 -14.86 22.00 18.19
CA GLY A 73 -13.56 21.59 18.76
C GLY A 73 -12.33 21.45 17.83
N GLY A 74 -11.44 22.45 17.89
CA GLY A 74 -10.01 22.16 18.10
C GLY A 74 -9.02 22.26 16.93
N GLY A 75 -8.77 23.48 16.44
CA GLY A 75 -7.40 24.00 16.30
C GLY A 75 -6.56 23.76 15.03
N ARG A 76 -6.22 24.91 14.40
CA ARG A 76 -5.02 25.30 13.61
C ARG A 76 -5.05 25.25 12.07
N GLY A 77 -5.22 26.46 11.50
CA GLY A 77 -4.59 26.96 10.26
C GLY A 77 -5.45 26.78 9.00
N GLY A 78 -6.01 27.78 8.33
CA GLY A 78 -5.69 29.20 8.23
C GLY A 78 -5.41 29.55 6.76
N GLY A 79 -6.36 30.18 6.07
CA GLY A 79 -6.11 30.91 4.83
C GLY A 79 -7.00 30.58 3.63
N SER A 80 -7.77 31.58 3.16
CA SER A 80 -8.44 31.65 1.85
C SER A 80 -9.62 30.72 1.58
N ARG A 81 -10.78 31.02 2.20
CA ARG A 81 -12.11 30.53 1.81
C ARG A 81 -12.58 31.20 0.49
N ILE A 82 -11.83 31.03 -0.60
CA ILE A 82 -12.46 30.97 -1.92
C ILE A 82 -12.87 29.50 -2.02
N ASN A 83 -14.17 29.24 -1.96
CA ASN A 83 -14.80 27.94 -1.73
C ASN A 83 -14.07 26.77 -2.41
N LEU A 84 -13.29 26.02 -1.63
CA LEU A 84 -12.68 24.77 -2.08
C LEU A 84 -13.73 23.79 -2.62
N MET A 85 -14.96 23.87 -2.10
CA MET A 85 -16.12 23.12 -2.58
C MET A 85 -16.57 23.57 -3.99
N ASP A 86 -16.61 24.88 -4.26
CA ASP A 86 -17.00 25.40 -5.57
C ASP A 86 -15.99 24.95 -6.62
N VAL A 87 -14.69 25.07 -6.35
CA VAL A 87 -13.63 24.63 -7.28
C VAL A 87 -13.60 23.10 -7.40
N ALA A 88 -13.78 22.35 -6.32
CA ALA A 88 -13.72 20.89 -6.33
C ALA A 88 -14.86 20.24 -7.14
N THR A 89 -16.04 20.88 -7.18
CA THR A 89 -17.24 20.35 -7.88
C THR A 89 -17.34 20.82 -9.33
N GLU A 90 -16.45 21.72 -9.79
CA GLU A 90 -16.44 22.19 -11.18
C GLU A 90 -16.04 21.12 -12.21
N SER A 91 -15.22 20.14 -11.83
CA SER A 91 -14.79 19.07 -12.74
C SER A 91 -14.28 17.85 -11.99
N ALA A 92 -14.33 16.68 -12.65
CA ALA A 92 -13.74 15.46 -12.10
C ALA A 92 -12.24 15.60 -11.76
N ALA A 93 -11.52 16.38 -12.56
CA ALA A 93 -10.11 16.66 -12.35
C ALA A 93 -9.90 17.45 -11.04
N ASN A 94 -10.69 18.50 -10.82
CA ASN A 94 -10.63 19.29 -9.59
C ASN A 94 -11.02 18.44 -8.37
N PHE A 95 -12.05 17.60 -8.51
CA PHE A 95 -12.47 16.70 -7.46
C PHE A 95 -11.38 15.69 -7.07
N ALA A 96 -10.70 15.10 -8.06
CA ALA A 96 -9.60 14.17 -7.82
C ALA A 96 -8.40 14.85 -7.16
N ALA A 97 -8.03 16.07 -7.61
CA ALA A 97 -6.96 16.85 -7.01
C ALA A 97 -7.28 17.21 -5.54
N THR A 98 -8.51 17.64 -5.26
CA THR A 98 -8.96 17.93 -3.88
C THR A 98 -8.96 16.67 -3.02
N SER A 99 -9.44 15.54 -3.54
CA SER A 99 -9.43 14.25 -2.82
C SER A 99 -8.01 13.81 -2.49
N LEU A 100 -7.07 13.97 -3.43
CA LEU A 100 -5.66 13.67 -3.24
C LEU A 100 -5.05 14.61 -2.18
N PHE A 101 -5.32 15.91 -2.26
CA PHE A 101 -4.84 16.90 -1.31
C PHE A 101 -5.30 16.61 0.12
N VAL A 102 -6.59 16.32 0.32
CA VAL A 102 -7.16 15.93 1.63
C VAL A 102 -6.53 14.64 2.16
N SER A 103 -6.21 13.71 1.26
CA SER A 103 -5.70 12.38 1.62
C SER A 103 -4.19 12.33 1.84
N ALA A 104 -3.44 13.23 1.20
CA ALA A 104 -1.98 13.20 1.17
C ALA A 104 -1.34 13.32 2.56
N GLY A 105 -1.95 14.10 3.46
CA GLY A 105 -1.39 14.36 4.79
C GLY A 105 -1.34 13.14 5.72
N PHE A 106 -2.22 12.16 5.53
CA PHE A 106 -2.31 11.02 6.46
C PHE A 106 -2.80 9.74 5.81
N LEU A 107 -3.88 9.86 5.03
CA LEU A 107 -4.57 8.69 4.49
C LEU A 107 -3.74 7.93 3.46
N LEU A 108 -2.86 8.60 2.70
CA LEU A 108 -1.90 7.94 1.81
C LEU A 108 -0.68 7.34 2.54
N VAL A 109 -0.32 7.89 3.71
CA VAL A 109 0.79 7.39 4.53
C VAL A 109 0.42 6.07 5.22
N ILE A 110 -0.85 5.93 5.64
CA ILE A 110 -1.34 4.76 6.36
C ILE A 110 -1.16 3.45 5.58
N PRO A 111 -1.56 3.30 4.29
CA PRO A 111 -1.36 2.07 3.53
C PRO A 111 0.11 1.64 3.47
N VAL A 112 1.01 2.59 3.25
CA VAL A 112 2.46 2.33 3.21
C VAL A 112 2.94 1.81 4.56
N ALA A 113 2.60 2.52 5.64
CA ALA A 113 2.97 2.13 7.00
C ALA A 113 2.37 0.77 7.39
N LEU A 114 1.11 0.51 7.01
CA LEU A 114 0.40 -0.72 7.32
C LEU A 114 0.99 -1.91 6.58
N PHE A 115 1.19 -1.81 5.27
CA PHE A 115 1.70 -2.93 4.48
C PHE A 115 3.15 -3.26 4.83
N CYS A 116 4.01 -2.24 4.96
CA CYS A 116 5.38 -2.45 5.42
C CYS A 116 5.43 -2.96 6.87
N GLY A 117 4.63 -2.39 7.78
CA GLY A 117 4.57 -2.83 9.18
C GLY A 117 4.04 -4.25 9.37
N ASP A 118 3.02 -4.66 8.59
CA ASP A 118 2.45 -6.02 8.66
C ASP A 118 3.48 -7.07 8.23
N THR A 119 4.35 -6.75 7.26
CA THR A 119 5.44 -7.67 6.89
C THR A 119 6.43 -7.87 8.03
N VAL A 120 6.89 -6.79 8.69
CA VAL A 120 7.83 -6.87 9.82
C VAL A 120 7.22 -7.61 11.00
N ALA A 121 5.97 -7.28 11.36
CA ALA A 121 5.26 -7.95 12.45
C ALA A 121 5.06 -9.45 12.17
N SER A 122 4.75 -9.82 10.92
CA SER A 122 4.56 -11.22 10.53
C SER A 122 5.82 -12.07 10.66
N GLU A 123 6.99 -11.49 10.39
CA GLU A 123 8.29 -12.15 10.52
C GLU A 123 8.73 -12.23 11.98
N ALA A 124 8.56 -11.15 12.75
CA ALA A 124 8.91 -11.11 14.17
C ALA A 124 8.09 -12.12 15.01
N SER A 125 6.85 -12.42 14.59
CA SER A 125 5.97 -13.37 15.28
C SER A 125 6.39 -14.84 15.18
N TRP A 126 7.25 -15.20 14.21
CA TRP A 126 7.73 -16.56 14.00
C TRP A 126 9.03 -16.80 14.76
N SER A 127 8.91 -17.13 16.05
CA SER A 127 9.91 -17.84 16.89
C SER A 127 11.35 -17.86 16.35
N SER A 128 12.02 -16.70 16.43
CA SER A 128 13.43 -16.49 16.07
C SER A 128 14.38 -17.53 16.71
N LEU A 129 14.03 -18.03 17.90
CA LEU A 129 14.88 -18.90 18.72
C LEU A 129 14.87 -20.39 18.31
N ARG A 130 13.77 -20.92 17.73
CA ARG A 130 13.71 -22.33 17.30
C ARG A 130 14.15 -22.54 15.85
N TYR A 131 13.96 -21.54 15.00
CA TYR A 131 14.41 -21.60 13.59
C TYR A 131 15.93 -21.44 13.43
N LEU A 132 16.63 -20.85 14.41
CA LEU A 132 18.09 -20.77 14.42
C LEU A 132 18.77 -22.12 14.74
N LEU A 133 18.04 -23.09 15.29
CA LEU A 133 18.61 -24.37 15.74
C LEU A 133 18.46 -25.53 14.73
N ALA A 134 17.76 -25.35 13.60
CA ALA A 134 17.33 -26.50 12.78
C ALA A 134 17.62 -26.47 11.26
N ALA A 135 17.85 -25.33 10.59
CA ALA A 135 18.10 -25.35 9.13
C ALA A 135 18.75 -24.07 8.56
N PRO A 136 19.68 -24.19 7.59
CA PRO A 136 20.21 -23.05 6.85
C PRO A 136 19.23 -22.64 5.73
N VAL A 137 18.32 -21.71 6.05
CA VAL A 137 17.41 -21.13 5.05
C VAL A 137 17.88 -19.72 4.68
N PRO A 138 18.06 -19.37 3.39
CA PRO A 138 18.47 -18.03 2.97
C PRO A 138 17.36 -17.00 3.20
N ARG A 139 17.32 -16.39 4.39
CA ARG A 139 16.27 -15.47 4.90
C ARG A 139 16.13 -14.19 4.09
N VAL A 140 17.24 -13.68 3.57
CA VAL A 140 17.30 -12.44 2.79
C VAL A 140 16.37 -12.49 1.57
N ARG A 141 16.30 -13.65 0.88
CA ARG A 141 15.49 -13.80 -0.33
C ARG A 141 13.98 -13.78 -0.04
N LEU A 142 13.59 -14.37 1.10
CA LEU A 142 12.20 -14.39 1.55
C LEU A 142 11.74 -12.98 1.97
N LEU A 143 12.59 -12.29 2.74
CA LEU A 143 12.33 -10.91 3.18
C LEU A 143 12.22 -9.95 1.99
N TRP A 144 13.11 -10.08 0.99
CA TRP A 144 13.02 -9.31 -0.26
C TRP A 144 11.71 -9.55 -1.00
N SER A 145 11.29 -10.82 -1.14
CA SER A 145 10.02 -11.15 -1.79
C SER A 145 8.84 -10.49 -1.06
N LYS A 146 8.83 -10.49 0.27
CA LYS A 146 7.76 -9.85 1.06
C LYS A 146 7.79 -8.33 0.96
N LEU A 147 8.98 -7.73 1.00
CA LEU A 147 9.15 -6.29 0.83
C LEU A 147 8.64 -5.84 -0.55
N VAL A 148 9.01 -6.55 -1.62
CA VAL A 148 8.54 -6.22 -2.98
C VAL A 148 7.02 -6.32 -3.08
N VAL A 149 6.41 -7.36 -2.49
CA VAL A 149 4.95 -7.47 -2.45
C VAL A 149 4.34 -6.32 -1.65
N ALA A 150 4.83 -6.02 -0.45
CA ALA A 150 4.32 -4.91 0.35
C ALA A 150 4.42 -3.56 -0.36
N LEU A 151 5.56 -3.27 -0.99
CA LEU A 151 5.75 -2.06 -1.80
C LEU A 151 4.79 -2.03 -2.99
N GLY A 152 4.58 -3.18 -3.66
CA GLY A 152 3.60 -3.28 -4.74
C GLY A 152 2.17 -2.97 -4.30
N PHE A 153 1.75 -3.43 -3.13
CA PHE A 153 0.43 -3.10 -2.57
C PHE A 153 0.32 -1.65 -2.12
N SER A 154 1.38 -1.09 -1.55
CA SER A 154 1.46 0.33 -1.19
C SER A 154 1.29 1.23 -2.42
N LEU A 155 2.01 0.90 -3.50
CA LEU A 155 1.89 1.59 -4.77
C LEU A 155 0.48 1.43 -5.36
N ALA A 156 -0.07 0.21 -5.34
CA ALA A 156 -1.43 -0.02 -5.80
C ALA A 156 -2.46 0.79 -5.01
N ALA A 157 -2.30 0.92 -3.69
CA ALA A 157 -3.16 1.76 -2.85
C ALA A 157 -3.04 3.25 -3.18
N MET A 158 -1.83 3.75 -3.42
CA MET A 158 -1.58 5.13 -3.84
C MET A 158 -2.23 5.45 -5.19
N VAL A 159 -2.24 4.50 -6.13
CA VAL A 159 -2.89 4.66 -7.44
C VAL A 159 -4.41 4.47 -7.36
N LEU A 160 -4.88 3.59 -6.49
CA LEU A 160 -6.31 3.28 -6.34
C LEU A 160 -7.13 4.53 -6.02
N LEU A 161 -6.68 5.35 -5.07
CA LEU A 161 -7.42 6.54 -4.64
C LEU A 161 -7.67 7.55 -5.78
N PRO A 162 -6.66 8.06 -6.51
CA PRO A 162 -6.88 9.02 -7.59
C PRO A 162 -7.69 8.41 -8.74
N VAL A 163 -7.53 7.11 -9.03
CA VAL A 163 -8.34 6.42 -10.05
C VAL A 163 -9.81 6.38 -9.65
N VAL A 164 -10.12 6.00 -8.40
CA VAL A 164 -11.50 5.97 -7.89
C VAL A 164 -12.05 7.39 -7.79
N ALA A 165 -11.26 8.37 -7.37
CA ALA A 165 -11.69 9.76 -7.29
C ALA A 165 -12.00 10.35 -8.68
N LEU A 166 -11.19 10.07 -9.70
CA LEU A 166 -11.49 10.44 -11.08
C LEU A 166 -12.74 9.71 -11.58
N ALA A 167 -12.85 8.40 -11.39
CA ALA A 167 -14.03 7.64 -11.84
C ALA A 167 -15.34 8.15 -11.17
N ALA A 168 -15.32 8.36 -9.85
CA ALA A 168 -16.47 8.88 -9.12
C ALA A 168 -16.76 10.35 -9.47
N GLY A 169 -15.71 11.18 -9.59
CA GLY A 169 -15.83 12.59 -9.97
C GLY A 169 -16.33 12.79 -11.39
N THR A 170 -15.98 11.90 -12.33
CA THR A 170 -16.51 11.93 -13.70
C THR A 170 -17.99 11.57 -13.74
N ALA A 171 -18.42 10.63 -12.91
CA ALA A 171 -19.82 10.28 -12.76
C ALA A 171 -20.65 11.39 -12.09
N ALA A 172 -20.07 12.09 -11.10
CA ALA A 172 -20.78 13.10 -10.32
C ALA A 172 -20.74 14.52 -10.93
N TYR A 173 -19.59 14.93 -11.47
CA TYR A 173 -19.30 16.32 -11.87
C TYR A 173 -18.90 16.46 -13.35
N GLY A 174 -18.79 15.35 -14.08
CA GLY A 174 -18.47 15.35 -15.50
C GLY A 174 -16.98 15.50 -15.82
N TRP A 175 -16.62 15.20 -17.07
CA TRP A 175 -15.26 15.33 -17.57
C TRP A 175 -14.98 16.77 -17.99
N GLY A 176 -14.05 17.44 -17.32
CA GLY A 176 -13.76 18.85 -17.55
C GLY A 176 -12.30 19.23 -17.22
N PRO A 177 -11.86 20.43 -17.63
CA PRO A 177 -10.51 20.91 -17.36
C PRO A 177 -10.25 21.09 -15.86
N LEU A 178 -8.99 20.96 -15.46
CA LEU A 178 -8.53 21.23 -14.10
C LEU A 178 -8.36 22.74 -13.94
N LYS A 179 -9.14 23.38 -13.06
CA LYS A 179 -8.97 24.79 -12.71
C LYS A 179 -8.08 24.93 -11.48
N LEU A 180 -7.01 25.70 -11.62
CA LEU A 180 -6.08 25.98 -10.54
C LEU A 180 -6.58 27.17 -9.72
N PRO A 181 -6.43 27.14 -8.39
CA PRO A 181 -6.76 28.28 -7.51
C PRO A 181 -5.98 29.57 -7.84
N THR A 182 -4.89 29.47 -8.60
CA THR A 182 -4.03 30.59 -9.03
C THR A 182 -4.47 31.25 -10.35
N GLY A 183 -5.61 30.85 -10.94
CA GLY A 183 -6.20 31.53 -12.10
C GLY A 183 -5.85 30.94 -13.48
N GLY A 184 -5.47 29.67 -13.55
CA GLY A 184 -5.21 28.96 -14.81
C GLY A 184 -6.06 27.70 -14.97
N ALA A 185 -6.33 27.28 -16.21
CA ALA A 185 -7.01 26.01 -16.50
C ALA A 185 -6.09 25.10 -17.32
N LEU A 186 -6.01 23.84 -16.92
CA LEU A 186 -5.32 22.78 -17.66
C LEU A 186 -6.33 21.94 -18.42
N SER A 187 -5.99 21.64 -19.68
CA SER A 187 -6.80 20.73 -20.48
C SER A 187 -6.89 19.37 -19.77
N ALA A 188 -8.01 18.67 -19.92
CA ALA A 188 -8.20 17.37 -19.29
C ALA A 188 -7.17 16.32 -19.80
N GLY A 189 -6.64 16.50 -21.01
CA GLY A 189 -5.58 15.66 -21.58
C GLY A 189 -4.23 15.84 -20.87
N ASP A 190 -3.88 17.06 -20.47
CA ASP A 190 -2.63 17.36 -19.76
C ASP A 190 -2.72 17.09 -18.25
N THR A 191 -3.94 16.89 -17.74
CA THR A 191 -4.21 16.72 -16.32
C THR A 191 -3.84 15.34 -15.82
N VAL A 192 -4.21 14.28 -16.55
CA VAL A 192 -3.91 12.88 -16.19
C VAL A 192 -2.42 12.61 -15.97
N PRO A 193 -1.49 13.01 -16.88
CA PRO A 193 -0.06 12.77 -16.66
C PRO A 193 0.50 13.56 -15.48
N ARG A 194 -0.05 14.74 -15.15
CA ARG A 194 0.38 15.52 -13.99
C ARG A 194 -0.12 14.95 -12.68
N LEU A 195 -1.35 14.44 -12.65
CA LEU A 195 -1.89 13.70 -11.51
C LEU A 195 -1.08 12.42 -11.22
N ALA A 196 -0.46 11.83 -12.24
CA ALA A 196 0.43 10.68 -12.05
C ALA A 196 1.82 11.03 -11.48
N LEU A 197 2.22 12.30 -11.50
CA LEU A 197 3.52 12.76 -10.98
C LEU A 197 3.49 13.15 -9.49
N VAL A 198 2.30 13.36 -8.94
CA VAL A 198 2.07 13.78 -7.54
C VAL A 198 1.77 12.56 -6.68
#